data_AF-A0A960Z0W1-F1
#
_entry.id   AF-A0A960Z0W1-F1
#
_cell.length_a   1.000
_cell.length_b   1.000
_cell.length_c   1.000
_cell.angle_alpha   90.00
_cell.angle_beta   90.00
_cell.angle_gamma   90.00
#
_symmetry.space_group_name_H-M   'P 1'
#
loop_
_entity.id
_entity.type
_entity.pdbx_description
1 polymer ?
#
loop_
_entity_poly.entity_id
_entity_poly.type
_entity_poly.pdbx_seq_one_letter_code
_entity_poly.pdbx_strand_id
1 'polypeptide(L)'
;MSDRIATLACGLALLVLAGCGERIEAPAPHTLTLWDDAVIHFAPDDSLAYEAPFADPRDSGRVNRTYRELPPLAGPQQVTLRLKVSPMRKDIRNMHDRWDRAGWVRLVKPGMAPVELCRFMTAYGGEITHVVDVTRAWPLLTGHCEFEVFIDTWVTPAWTVDVDLVFTPDAVGAVDPPRWTTGLVFPAGGLTAVAPEATTTLTVPPRTRYVEVAAITTGHCTDGSGADEFITKDNVILVDGVEVHRWRPWRDDCGDFRAVNPYCAKWGDGSWSSDYPRSGWCPGDVTRPTFIDLSDVLTPGEHTVTWRVEDIRPADAEGNHGYWRVSAAASGW
;
A
#
# COMPACT_ATOMS: atom_id res chain seq x y z
N MET A 1 -19.56 -64.96 -53.27
CA MET A 1 -18.30 -64.37 -53.78
C MET A 1 -18.58 -62.89 -54.02
N SER A 2 -18.03 -62.05 -53.13
CA SER A 2 -17.90 -60.59 -53.15
C SER A 2 -19.16 -59.73 -53.31
N ASP A 3 -19.50 -59.06 -52.20
CA ASP A 3 -20.63 -58.18 -51.97
C ASP A 3 -20.62 -56.87 -52.78
N ARG A 4 -21.85 -56.41 -53.11
CA ARG A 4 -22.15 -55.12 -53.72
C ARG A 4 -22.34 -54.07 -52.63
N ILE A 5 -21.53 -53.01 -52.65
CA ILE A 5 -21.78 -51.80 -51.86
C ILE A 5 -22.71 -50.90 -52.68
N ALA A 6 -23.93 -50.71 -52.18
CA ALA A 6 -24.88 -49.72 -52.65
C ALA A 6 -24.75 -48.46 -51.79
N THR A 7 -24.59 -47.32 -52.47
CA THR A 7 -24.60 -45.98 -51.89
C THR A 7 -25.97 -45.67 -51.30
N LEU A 8 -26.05 -45.41 -49.99
CA LEU A 8 -27.24 -44.84 -49.36
C LEU A 8 -26.85 -43.55 -48.64
N ALA A 9 -27.40 -42.43 -49.12
CA ALA A 9 -27.35 -41.14 -48.48
C ALA A 9 -28.13 -41.18 -47.16
N CYS A 10 -27.54 -40.71 -46.07
CA CYS A 10 -28.27 -40.43 -44.83
C CYS A 10 -27.89 -39.01 -44.39
N GLY A 11 -28.90 -38.13 -44.42
CA GLY A 11 -28.76 -36.73 -44.07
C GLY A 11 -28.43 -36.56 -42.59
N LEU A 12 -27.34 -35.86 -42.31
CA LEU A 12 -27.07 -35.35 -40.98
C LEU A 12 -27.86 -34.04 -40.83
N ALA A 13 -28.94 -34.09 -40.08
CA ALA A 13 -29.66 -32.90 -39.64
C ALA A 13 -28.73 -32.09 -38.72
N LEU A 14 -28.21 -30.98 -39.22
CA LEU A 14 -27.54 -29.97 -38.43
C LEU A 14 -28.62 -29.26 -37.59
N LEU A 15 -28.81 -29.66 -36.35
CA LEU A 15 -29.52 -28.81 -35.38
C LEU A 15 -28.61 -27.63 -35.07
N VAL A 16 -28.85 -26.50 -35.75
CA VAL A 16 -28.30 -25.20 -35.35
C VAL A 16 -29.04 -24.78 -34.09
N LEU A 17 -28.45 -25.08 -32.93
CA LEU A 17 -28.81 -24.41 -31.68
C LEU A 17 -28.30 -22.98 -31.80
N ALA A 18 -29.17 -22.08 -32.26
CA ALA A 18 -29.00 -20.64 -32.11
C ALA A 18 -29.14 -20.30 -30.62
N GLY A 19 -28.06 -20.52 -29.86
CA GLY A 19 -27.91 -19.88 -28.56
C GLY A 19 -27.63 -18.40 -28.83
N CYS A 20 -28.49 -17.52 -28.31
CA CYS A 20 -28.22 -16.09 -28.23
C CYS A 20 -26.92 -15.86 -27.44
N GLY A 21 -25.79 -15.90 -28.14
CA GLY A 21 -24.50 -15.48 -27.63
C GLY A 21 -24.40 -13.98 -27.75
N GLU A 22 -25.22 -13.23 -27.01
CA GLU A 22 -24.82 -11.88 -26.66
C GLU A 22 -23.59 -12.06 -25.77
N ARG A 23 -22.43 -11.81 -26.36
CA ARG A 23 -21.18 -11.69 -25.62
C ARG A 23 -21.41 -10.53 -24.66
N ILE A 24 -21.65 -10.83 -23.38
CA ILE A 24 -21.72 -9.80 -22.34
C ILE A 24 -20.36 -9.12 -22.39
N GLU A 25 -20.34 -7.90 -22.91
CA GLU A 25 -19.12 -7.11 -22.99
C GLU A 25 -18.71 -6.83 -21.55
N ALA A 26 -17.51 -7.29 -21.18
CA ALA A 26 -16.97 -7.02 -19.86
C ALA A 26 -16.98 -5.50 -19.64
N PRO A 27 -17.42 -5.02 -18.46
CA PRO A 27 -17.47 -3.58 -18.23
C PRO A 27 -16.08 -2.97 -18.46
N ALA A 28 -16.05 -1.83 -19.15
CA ALA A 28 -14.80 -1.13 -19.41
C ALA A 28 -14.15 -0.73 -18.07
N PRO A 29 -12.81 -0.66 -18.00
CA PRO A 29 -12.13 -0.15 -16.83
C PRO A 29 -12.64 1.25 -16.46
N HIS A 30 -12.87 1.49 -15.17
CA HIS A 30 -13.31 2.79 -14.69
C HIS A 30 -12.32 3.35 -13.67
N THR A 31 -12.20 4.68 -13.66
CA THR A 31 -11.28 5.41 -12.79
C THR A 31 -12.08 6.22 -11.79
N LEU A 32 -11.69 6.11 -10.53
CA LEU A 32 -12.18 6.89 -9.41
C LEU A 32 -11.04 7.76 -8.89
N THR A 33 -11.11 9.05 -9.16
CA THR A 33 -10.17 10.03 -8.61
C THR A 33 -10.48 10.27 -7.14
N LEU A 34 -9.51 9.99 -6.27
CA LEU A 34 -9.56 10.32 -4.85
C LEU A 34 -9.06 11.74 -4.61
N TRP A 35 -7.93 12.10 -5.22
CA TRP A 35 -7.33 13.42 -5.16
C TRP A 35 -6.77 13.83 -6.52
N ASP A 36 -6.92 15.10 -6.84
CA ASP A 36 -6.32 15.82 -7.97
C ASP A 36 -5.75 17.11 -7.36
N ASP A 37 -4.42 17.19 -7.29
CA ASP A 37 -3.62 18.26 -6.69
C ASP A 37 -3.87 18.50 -5.18
N ALA A 38 -3.97 17.43 -4.37
CA ALA A 38 -4.11 17.58 -2.92
C ALA A 38 -2.83 18.11 -2.29
N VAL A 39 -2.90 19.28 -1.66
CA VAL A 39 -1.75 19.89 -0.99
C VAL A 39 -1.50 19.20 0.35
N ILE A 40 -0.23 18.87 0.61
CA ILE A 40 0.25 18.41 1.91
C ILE A 40 1.29 19.40 2.42
N HIS A 41 1.14 19.82 3.68
CA HIS A 41 1.95 20.86 4.31
C HIS A 41 2.01 20.71 5.83
N PHE A 42 2.68 21.61 6.53
CA PHE A 42 2.68 21.67 7.99
C PHE A 42 2.54 23.11 8.49
N ALA A 43 1.30 23.56 8.68
CA ALA A 43 0.97 24.90 9.16
C ALA A 43 0.20 24.79 10.49
N PRO A 44 0.92 24.70 11.63
CA PRO A 44 0.29 24.52 12.93
C PRO A 44 -0.59 25.71 13.35
N ASP A 45 -0.28 26.91 12.87
CA ASP A 45 -1.02 28.14 13.20
C ASP A 45 -2.22 28.39 12.27
N ASP A 46 -2.27 27.74 11.09
CA ASP A 46 -3.37 27.84 10.13
C ASP A 46 -3.37 26.65 9.16
N SER A 47 -3.94 25.53 9.61
CA SER A 47 -3.99 24.28 8.85
C SER A 47 -4.87 24.35 7.60
N LEU A 48 -5.68 25.40 7.40
CA LEU A 48 -6.54 25.55 6.23
C LEU A 48 -5.91 26.43 5.13
N ALA A 49 -4.77 27.07 5.41
CA ALA A 49 -4.16 28.10 4.56
C ALA A 49 -3.85 27.65 3.12
N TYR A 50 -3.68 26.35 2.87
CA TYR A 50 -3.26 25.80 1.58
C TYR A 50 -4.24 24.77 1.03
N GLU A 51 -5.42 24.68 1.63
CA GLU A 51 -6.39 23.65 1.31
C GLU A 51 -7.40 24.09 0.25
N ALA A 52 -7.85 23.13 -0.55
CA ALA A 52 -9.03 23.33 -1.39
C ALA A 52 -10.26 23.59 -0.50
N PRO A 53 -11.28 24.31 -1.00
CA PRO A 53 -12.55 24.43 -0.29
C PRO A 53 -13.08 23.04 0.11
N PHE A 54 -13.50 22.89 1.36
CA PHE A 54 -14.01 21.64 1.97
C PHE A 54 -12.98 20.54 2.28
N ALA A 55 -11.68 20.82 2.23
CA ALA A 55 -10.70 19.87 2.78
C ALA A 55 -10.84 19.74 4.31
N ASP A 56 -10.50 18.55 4.83
CA ASP A 56 -10.47 18.21 6.27
C ASP A 56 -9.02 17.86 6.67
N PRO A 57 -8.10 18.86 6.73
CA PRO A 57 -6.71 18.61 7.07
C PRO A 57 -6.58 18.16 8.53
N ARG A 58 -5.73 17.16 8.77
CA ARG A 58 -5.32 16.75 10.12
C ARG A 58 -3.81 16.83 10.26
N ASP A 59 -3.35 16.74 11.51
CA ASP A 59 -1.94 16.84 11.85
C ASP A 59 -1.31 18.11 11.24
N SER A 60 -1.98 19.25 11.42
CA SER A 60 -1.57 20.56 10.92
C SER A 60 -1.36 20.63 9.39
N GLY A 61 -2.11 19.86 8.61
CA GLY A 61 -2.04 19.83 7.13
C GLY A 61 -1.22 18.66 6.56
N ARG A 62 -0.67 17.79 7.43
CA ARG A 62 0.15 16.64 7.01
C ARG A 62 -0.68 15.46 6.54
N VAL A 63 -1.97 15.43 6.90
CA VAL A 63 -2.95 14.43 6.45
C VAL A 63 -4.08 15.16 5.72
N ASN A 64 -4.34 14.77 4.48
CA ASN A 64 -5.54 15.16 3.75
C ASN A 64 -6.52 13.97 3.69
N ARG A 65 -7.83 14.24 3.86
CA ARG A 65 -8.89 13.23 3.94
C ARG A 65 -9.97 13.49 2.91
N THR A 66 -10.50 12.41 2.34
CA THR A 66 -11.67 12.44 1.46
C THR A 66 -12.54 11.20 1.69
N TYR A 67 -13.73 11.17 1.10
CA TYR A 67 -14.57 9.97 1.12
C TYR A 67 -15.25 9.74 -0.23
N ARG A 68 -15.63 8.50 -0.51
CA ARG A 68 -16.43 8.13 -1.68
C ARG A 68 -17.54 7.16 -1.26
N GLU A 69 -18.72 7.36 -1.83
CA GLU A 69 -19.80 6.38 -1.78
C GLU A 69 -19.65 5.44 -2.96
N LEU A 70 -19.26 4.20 -2.70
CA LEU A 70 -19.02 3.19 -3.73
C LEU A 70 -20.24 2.28 -3.89
N PRO A 71 -20.58 1.88 -5.13
CA PRO A 71 -21.68 0.97 -5.37
C PRO A 71 -21.40 -0.41 -4.75
N PRO A 72 -22.44 -1.26 -4.60
CA PRO A 72 -22.24 -2.66 -4.27
C PRO A 72 -21.25 -3.33 -5.26
N LEU A 73 -20.41 -4.21 -4.74
CA LEU A 73 -19.42 -4.93 -5.54
C LEU A 73 -20.10 -5.71 -6.67
N ALA A 74 -19.61 -5.51 -7.90
CA ALA A 74 -20.10 -6.18 -9.10
C ALA A 74 -18.98 -7.01 -9.72
N GLY A 75 -18.99 -8.32 -9.45
CA GLY A 75 -17.98 -9.28 -9.92
C GLY A 75 -16.59 -9.06 -9.32
N PRO A 76 -15.63 -9.98 -9.54
CA PRO A 76 -14.23 -9.74 -9.19
C PRO A 76 -13.64 -8.69 -10.13
N GLN A 77 -12.86 -7.75 -9.58
CA GLN A 77 -12.16 -6.74 -10.37
C GLN A 77 -10.74 -6.59 -9.83
N GLN A 78 -9.78 -6.42 -10.74
CA GLN A 78 -8.47 -5.93 -10.36
C GLN A 78 -8.60 -4.47 -9.95
N VAL A 79 -7.92 -4.07 -8.89
CA VAL A 79 -7.85 -2.67 -8.47
C VAL A 79 -6.41 -2.23 -8.42
N THR A 80 -6.07 -1.19 -9.17
CA THR A 80 -4.76 -0.55 -9.10
C THR A 80 -4.88 0.87 -8.58
N LEU A 81 -4.02 1.26 -7.66
CA LEU A 81 -3.84 2.63 -7.22
C LEU A 81 -2.77 3.28 -8.10
N ARG A 82 -3.10 4.41 -8.73
CA ARG A 82 -2.12 5.27 -9.41
C ARG A 82 -1.80 6.44 -8.49
N LEU A 83 -0.53 6.61 -8.17
CA LEU A 83 -0.02 7.65 -7.29
C LEU A 83 0.87 8.59 -8.09
N LYS A 84 0.71 9.90 -7.88
CA LYS A 84 1.71 10.91 -8.24
C LYS A 84 1.97 11.80 -7.04
N VAL A 85 3.25 12.05 -6.74
CA VAL A 85 3.66 12.95 -5.67
C VAL A 85 4.63 13.97 -6.23
N SER A 86 4.29 15.25 -6.13
CA SER A 86 5.02 16.35 -6.76
C SER A 86 5.55 17.33 -5.71
N PRO A 87 6.85 17.68 -5.71
CA PRO A 87 7.40 18.67 -4.80
C PRO A 87 6.96 20.08 -5.21
N MET A 88 6.57 20.90 -4.23
CA MET A 88 6.22 22.29 -4.52
C MET A 88 7.47 23.15 -4.70
N ARG A 89 7.52 23.85 -5.83
CA ARG A 89 8.64 24.73 -6.18
C ARG A 89 8.61 25.99 -5.34
N LYS A 90 9.74 26.32 -4.72
CA LYS A 90 10.00 27.63 -4.11
C LYS A 90 10.43 28.65 -5.16
N ASP A 91 11.25 28.21 -6.11
CA ASP A 91 11.66 28.97 -7.29
C ASP A 91 12.09 28.01 -8.41
N ILE A 92 12.63 28.56 -9.51
CA ILE A 92 13.05 27.77 -10.68
C ILE A 92 14.11 26.69 -10.37
N ARG A 93 14.89 26.84 -9.29
CA ARG A 93 15.99 25.94 -8.90
C ARG A 93 15.75 25.24 -7.57
N ASN A 94 14.71 25.56 -6.81
CA ASN A 94 14.59 25.14 -5.41
C ASN A 94 13.18 24.62 -5.10
N MET A 95 13.09 23.52 -4.36
CA MET A 95 11.84 23.04 -3.76
C MET A 95 11.71 23.51 -2.32
N HIS A 96 10.47 23.61 -1.84
CA HIS A 96 10.16 23.89 -0.44
C HIS A 96 10.62 22.73 0.45
N ASP A 97 10.06 21.54 0.24
CA ASP A 97 10.50 20.31 0.89
C ASP A 97 11.43 19.55 -0.07
N ARG A 98 12.63 19.20 0.40
CA ARG A 98 13.67 18.52 -0.38
C ARG A 98 14.04 17.17 0.20
N TRP A 99 13.38 16.78 1.29
CA TRP A 99 13.71 15.59 2.04
C TRP A 99 12.90 14.40 1.54
N ASP A 100 13.43 13.22 1.80
CA ASP A 100 12.81 11.92 1.61
C ASP A 100 11.87 11.60 2.78
N ARG A 101 10.63 12.05 2.66
CA ARG A 101 9.58 11.89 3.68
C ARG A 101 8.87 10.56 3.52
N ALA A 102 8.56 9.93 4.66
CA ALA A 102 7.61 8.83 4.67
C ALA A 102 6.19 9.32 4.35
N GLY A 103 5.50 8.59 3.49
CA GLY A 103 4.11 8.87 3.14
C GLY A 103 3.30 7.59 2.97
N TRP A 104 1.99 7.75 3.04
CA TRP A 104 1.05 6.66 2.80
C TRP A 104 -0.28 7.15 2.24
N VAL A 105 -0.97 6.25 1.55
CA VAL A 105 -2.40 6.33 1.23
C VAL A 105 -3.08 5.16 1.92
N ARG A 106 -4.16 5.42 2.66
CA ARG A 106 -4.91 4.38 3.38
C ARG A 106 -6.42 4.50 3.23
N LEU A 107 -7.08 3.36 3.29
CA LEU A 107 -8.53 3.22 3.42
C LEU A 107 -8.87 3.09 4.90
N VAL A 108 -9.82 3.90 5.37
CA VAL A 108 -10.34 3.88 6.73
C VAL A 108 -11.75 3.30 6.71
N LYS A 109 -11.97 2.25 7.52
CA LYS A 109 -13.27 1.60 7.70
C LYS A 109 -13.54 1.43 9.21
N PRO A 110 -14.79 1.61 9.66
CA PRO A 110 -15.13 1.42 11.07
C PRO A 110 -14.83 0.00 11.56
N GLY A 111 -14.35 -0.13 12.80
CA GLY A 111 -14.19 -1.42 13.48
C GLY A 111 -12.93 -2.22 13.11
N MET A 112 -12.01 -1.65 12.33
CA MET A 112 -10.73 -2.28 11.98
C MET A 112 -9.59 -1.26 11.96
N ALA A 113 -8.35 -1.72 11.93
CA ALA A 113 -7.22 -0.83 11.64
C ALA A 113 -7.34 -0.28 10.20
N PRO A 114 -6.79 0.90 9.89
CA PRO A 114 -6.71 1.37 8.51
C PRO A 114 -5.96 0.39 7.60
N VAL A 115 -6.46 0.17 6.39
CA VAL A 115 -5.77 -0.62 5.36
C VAL A 115 -4.91 0.31 4.54
N GLU A 116 -3.59 0.19 4.70
CA GLU A 116 -2.62 0.95 3.91
C GLU A 116 -2.57 0.41 2.48
N LEU A 117 -3.06 1.21 1.55
CA LEU A 117 -3.13 0.86 0.13
C LEU A 117 -1.77 1.04 -0.54
N CYS A 118 -1.01 2.04 -0.11
CA CYS A 118 0.31 2.34 -0.65
C CYS A 118 1.15 3.03 0.42
N ARG A 119 2.32 2.47 0.73
CA ARG A 119 3.40 3.18 1.41
C ARG A 119 4.38 3.70 0.38
N PHE A 120 4.82 4.94 0.51
CA PHE A 120 5.82 5.53 -0.38
C PHE A 120 6.82 6.37 0.41
N MET A 121 7.96 6.62 -0.20
CA MET A 121 8.94 7.57 0.29
C MET A 121 9.08 8.64 -0.79
N THR A 122 8.93 9.91 -0.42
CA THR A 122 9.16 10.99 -1.38
C THR A 122 10.62 10.93 -1.84
N ALA A 123 10.86 11.37 -3.08
CA ALA A 123 12.23 11.56 -3.52
C ALA A 123 12.80 12.84 -2.90
N TYR A 124 14.12 13.01 -2.93
CA TYR A 124 14.77 14.27 -2.54
C TYR A 124 14.44 15.39 -3.54
N GLY A 125 13.29 16.05 -3.31
CA GLY A 125 12.77 17.16 -4.10
C GLY A 125 12.50 16.83 -5.58
N GLY A 126 12.19 15.58 -5.89
CA GLY A 126 11.74 15.17 -7.22
C GLY A 126 10.33 14.59 -7.22
N GLU A 127 9.73 14.55 -8.40
CA GLU A 127 8.40 13.98 -8.63
C GLU A 127 8.49 12.46 -8.77
N ILE A 128 7.50 11.75 -8.25
CA ILE A 128 7.38 10.29 -8.40
C ILE A 128 5.99 9.91 -8.90
N THR A 129 5.94 8.85 -9.71
CA THR A 129 4.69 8.24 -10.18
C THR A 129 4.78 6.73 -10.03
N HIS A 130 3.70 6.13 -9.53
CA HIS A 130 3.66 4.69 -9.23
C HIS A 130 2.29 4.11 -9.52
N VAL A 131 2.27 2.83 -9.90
CA VAL A 131 1.06 2.02 -10.00
C VAL A 131 1.21 0.85 -9.05
N VAL A 132 0.28 0.69 -8.12
CA VAL A 132 0.30 -0.32 -7.07
C VAL A 132 -0.94 -1.19 -7.19
N ASP A 133 -0.77 -2.51 -7.21
CA ASP A 133 -1.90 -3.43 -7.13
C ASP A 133 -2.47 -3.42 -5.70
N VAL A 134 -3.73 -3.03 -5.57
CA VAL A 134 -4.48 -2.95 -4.32
C VAL A 134 -5.73 -3.83 -4.37
N THR A 135 -5.72 -4.86 -5.22
CA THR A 135 -6.85 -5.77 -5.45
C THR A 135 -7.30 -6.46 -4.16
N ARG A 136 -6.39 -6.67 -3.21
CA ARG A 136 -6.70 -7.20 -1.87
C ARG A 136 -7.64 -6.30 -1.07
N ALA A 137 -7.72 -5.01 -1.36
CA ALA A 137 -8.69 -4.11 -0.73
C ALA A 137 -10.09 -4.21 -1.34
N TRP A 138 -10.28 -4.93 -2.46
CA TRP A 138 -11.55 -5.02 -3.19
C TRP A 138 -12.78 -5.26 -2.31
N PRO A 139 -12.79 -6.21 -1.34
CA PRO A 139 -13.96 -6.45 -0.51
C PRO A 139 -14.41 -5.27 0.35
N LEU A 140 -13.52 -4.29 0.56
CA LEU A 140 -13.77 -3.11 1.38
C LEU A 140 -14.26 -1.91 0.57
N LEU A 141 -14.06 -1.92 -0.75
CA LEU A 141 -14.35 -0.81 -1.68
C LEU A 141 -15.83 -0.78 -2.09
N THR A 142 -16.71 -0.79 -1.09
CA THR A 142 -18.17 -0.72 -1.25
C THR A 142 -18.80 0.10 -0.12
N GLY A 143 -19.90 0.78 -0.44
CA GLY A 143 -20.55 1.73 0.47
C GLY A 143 -19.65 2.91 0.83
N HIS A 144 -19.83 3.46 2.03
CA HIS A 144 -19.02 4.57 2.51
C HIS A 144 -17.57 4.14 2.72
N CYS A 145 -16.65 4.80 2.02
CA CYS A 145 -15.21 4.57 2.09
C CYS A 145 -14.50 5.90 2.33
N GLU A 146 -13.78 5.99 3.44
CA GLU A 146 -12.94 7.15 3.76
C GLU A 146 -11.49 6.85 3.38
N PHE A 147 -10.83 7.82 2.78
CA PHE A 147 -9.44 7.71 2.36
C PHE A 147 -8.64 8.84 2.98
N GLU A 148 -7.41 8.53 3.34
CA GLU A 148 -6.46 9.50 3.84
C GLU A 148 -5.13 9.36 3.11
N VAL A 149 -4.50 10.50 2.84
CA VAL A 149 -3.13 10.59 2.33
C VAL A 149 -2.29 11.42 3.29
N PHE A 150 -1.06 10.98 3.51
CA PHE A 150 -0.15 11.60 4.46
C PHE A 150 1.26 11.68 3.89
N ILE A 151 1.96 12.77 4.22
CA ILE A 151 3.40 12.89 4.08
C ILE A 151 3.96 13.48 5.38
N ASP A 152 5.04 12.90 5.90
CA ASP A 152 5.74 13.34 7.12
C ASP A 152 6.55 14.64 6.90
N THR A 153 5.91 15.66 6.32
CA THR A 153 6.52 16.95 6.08
C THR A 153 6.39 17.87 7.27
N TRP A 154 7.41 18.69 7.51
CA TRP A 154 7.41 19.75 8.51
C TRP A 154 7.57 21.12 7.84
N VAL A 155 7.22 21.19 6.55
CA VAL A 155 7.43 22.35 5.67
C VAL A 155 6.09 22.84 5.13
N THR A 156 6.00 24.15 4.89
CA THR A 156 4.81 24.77 4.32
C THR A 156 5.13 25.72 3.15
N PRO A 157 4.42 25.58 2.01
CA PRO A 157 3.76 24.34 1.56
C PRO A 157 4.83 23.29 1.18
N ALA A 158 4.47 22.02 0.95
CA ALA A 158 5.48 20.98 0.73
C ALA A 158 5.27 20.18 -0.55
N TRP A 159 4.14 19.50 -0.68
CA TRP A 159 3.89 18.53 -1.74
C TRP A 159 2.48 18.65 -2.28
N THR A 160 2.26 18.22 -3.52
CA THR A 160 0.92 17.89 -4.02
C THR A 160 0.83 16.43 -4.39
N VAL A 161 -0.35 15.84 -4.20
CA VAL A 161 -0.59 14.41 -4.40
C VAL A 161 -1.84 14.17 -5.25
N ASP A 162 -1.67 13.36 -6.29
CA ASP A 162 -2.75 12.83 -7.11
C ASP A 162 -2.90 11.33 -6.84
N VAL A 163 -4.15 10.88 -6.65
CA VAL A 163 -4.44 9.46 -6.48
C VAL A 163 -5.70 9.07 -7.23
N ASP A 164 -5.58 8.06 -8.08
CA ASP A 164 -6.69 7.37 -8.71
C ASP A 164 -6.77 5.91 -8.25
N LEU A 165 -7.98 5.41 -8.07
CA LEU A 165 -8.26 3.96 -8.09
C LEU A 165 -8.79 3.58 -9.46
N VAL A 166 -8.15 2.60 -10.10
CA VAL A 166 -8.56 2.08 -11.40
C VAL A 166 -9.04 0.66 -11.23
N PHE A 167 -10.29 0.44 -11.61
CA PHE A 167 -10.99 -0.81 -11.50
C PHE A 167 -11.07 -1.46 -12.87
N THR A 168 -10.51 -2.66 -13.00
CA THR A 168 -10.38 -3.38 -14.27
C THR A 168 -11.10 -4.73 -14.15
N PRO A 169 -12.31 -4.86 -14.73
CA PRO A 169 -13.02 -6.13 -14.82
C PRO A 169 -12.28 -7.13 -15.71
N ASP A 170 -12.37 -8.42 -15.37
CA ASP A 170 -11.82 -9.54 -16.16
C ASP A 170 -10.35 -9.35 -16.58
N ALA A 171 -9.56 -8.70 -15.72
CA ALA A 171 -8.14 -8.45 -15.96
C ALA A 171 -7.37 -9.77 -16.06
N VAL A 172 -6.91 -10.10 -17.28
CA VAL A 172 -6.17 -11.33 -17.54
C VAL A 172 -4.85 -11.33 -16.76
N GLY A 173 -4.65 -12.34 -15.92
CA GLY A 173 -3.43 -12.49 -15.10
C GLY A 173 -3.44 -11.67 -13.81
N ALA A 174 -4.55 -10.99 -13.48
CA ALA A 174 -4.72 -10.36 -12.19
C ALA A 174 -4.90 -11.39 -11.07
N VAL A 175 -4.59 -10.97 -9.84
CA VAL A 175 -4.91 -11.74 -8.64
C VAL A 175 -6.42 -11.78 -8.45
N ASP A 176 -6.98 -12.96 -8.23
CA ASP A 176 -8.39 -13.07 -7.86
C ASP A 176 -8.63 -12.31 -6.54
N PRO A 177 -9.60 -11.38 -6.47
CA PRO A 177 -9.82 -10.65 -5.25
C PRO A 177 -10.28 -11.57 -4.12
N PRO A 178 -9.89 -11.28 -2.87
CA PRO A 178 -10.31 -12.07 -1.72
C PRO A 178 -11.82 -11.98 -1.49
N ARG A 179 -12.36 -12.91 -0.69
CA ARG A 179 -13.76 -12.87 -0.24
C ARG A 179 -13.96 -11.90 0.91
N TRP A 180 -12.93 -11.69 1.72
CA TRP A 180 -12.94 -10.76 2.83
C TRP A 180 -11.54 -10.20 3.02
N THR A 181 -11.49 -8.97 3.54
CA THR A 181 -10.26 -8.29 3.93
C THR A 181 -10.54 -7.53 5.22
N THR A 182 -9.56 -7.47 6.12
CA THR A 182 -9.63 -6.63 7.32
C THR A 182 -8.28 -5.98 7.60
N GLY A 183 -8.29 -4.73 8.04
CA GLY A 183 -7.09 -4.08 8.55
C GLY A 183 -6.75 -4.64 9.93
N LEU A 184 -5.50 -5.04 10.10
CA LEU A 184 -5.03 -5.81 11.23
C LEU A 184 -4.16 -4.96 12.18
N VAL A 185 -3.06 -4.41 11.67
CA VAL A 185 -2.07 -3.68 12.46
C VAL A 185 -1.82 -2.31 11.82
N PHE A 186 -1.86 -1.24 12.63
CA PHE A 186 -1.43 0.11 12.25
C PHE A 186 -1.15 0.93 13.54
N PRO A 187 -0.04 0.68 14.26
CA PRO A 187 0.28 1.46 15.45
C PRO A 187 0.53 2.92 15.07
N ALA A 188 -0.19 3.85 15.71
CA ALA A 188 0.02 5.28 15.50
C ALA A 188 1.46 5.66 15.91
N GLY A 189 2.20 6.29 14.99
CA GLY A 189 3.61 6.63 15.21
C GLY A 189 4.60 5.49 14.98
N GLY A 190 4.14 4.26 14.72
CA GLY A 190 5.00 3.10 14.52
C GLY A 190 5.43 2.40 15.82
N LEU A 191 6.28 1.38 15.68
CA LEU A 191 6.89 0.64 16.78
C LEU A 191 8.22 1.28 17.17
N THR A 192 8.55 1.24 18.47
CA THR A 192 9.77 1.83 19.04
C THR A 192 10.41 0.86 20.03
N ALA A 193 11.63 1.13 20.49
CA ALA A 193 12.28 0.27 21.48
C ALA A 193 11.47 0.08 22.78
N VAL A 194 10.64 1.07 23.15
CA VAL A 194 9.78 0.99 24.36
C VAL A 194 8.42 0.32 24.09
N ALA A 195 8.01 0.25 22.82
CA ALA A 195 6.79 -0.42 22.36
C ALA A 195 7.10 -1.16 21.05
N PRO A 196 7.83 -2.29 21.10
CA PRO A 196 8.38 -2.96 19.92
C PRO A 196 7.38 -3.90 19.24
N GLU A 197 6.16 -4.02 19.76
CA GLU A 197 5.14 -4.91 19.24
C GLU A 197 3.73 -4.31 19.27
N ALA A 198 2.89 -4.78 18.34
CA ALA A 198 1.47 -4.48 18.29
C ALA A 198 0.68 -5.78 18.14
N THR A 199 -0.32 -5.98 18.99
CA THR A 199 -1.17 -7.17 19.04
C THR A 199 -2.62 -6.80 18.75
N THR A 200 -3.31 -7.65 18.00
CA THR A 200 -4.73 -7.50 17.67
C THR A 200 -5.43 -8.86 17.62
N THR A 201 -6.76 -8.84 17.58
CA THR A 201 -7.58 -10.03 17.39
C THR A 201 -8.08 -10.10 15.95
N LEU A 202 -7.97 -11.27 15.34
CA LEU A 202 -8.52 -11.60 14.02
C LEU A 202 -9.57 -12.70 14.17
N THR A 203 -10.76 -12.48 13.62
CA THR A 203 -11.75 -13.55 13.45
C THR A 203 -11.76 -14.00 11.99
N VAL A 204 -11.27 -15.21 11.72
CA VAL A 204 -11.27 -15.81 10.39
C VAL A 204 -12.67 -16.37 10.09
N PRO A 205 -13.35 -15.91 9.02
CA PRO A 205 -14.69 -16.36 8.68
C PRO A 205 -14.77 -17.87 8.37
N PRO A 206 -15.93 -18.52 8.64
CA PRO A 206 -16.17 -19.90 8.26
C PRO A 206 -15.96 -20.16 6.78
N ARG A 207 -15.39 -21.33 6.46
CA ARG A 207 -15.10 -21.80 5.09
C ARG A 207 -13.97 -21.05 4.36
N THR A 208 -13.25 -20.17 5.05
CA THR A 208 -11.97 -19.64 4.54
C THR A 208 -10.97 -20.78 4.41
N ARG A 209 -10.30 -20.90 3.27
CA ARG A 209 -9.32 -21.97 2.98
C ARG A 209 -7.91 -21.44 2.81
N TYR A 210 -7.79 -20.19 2.43
CA TYR A 210 -6.51 -19.52 2.27
C TYR A 210 -6.56 -18.18 3.00
N VAL A 211 -5.56 -17.90 3.84
CA VAL A 211 -5.41 -16.64 4.57
C VAL A 211 -4.02 -16.10 4.29
N GLU A 212 -3.98 -14.86 3.81
CA GLU A 212 -2.73 -14.16 3.53
C GLU A 212 -2.70 -12.86 4.33
N VAL A 213 -1.55 -12.56 4.93
CA VAL A 213 -1.28 -11.27 5.56
C VAL A 213 -0.36 -10.46 4.64
N ALA A 214 -0.84 -9.30 4.22
CA ALA A 214 -0.04 -8.30 3.54
C ALA A 214 0.64 -7.40 4.57
N ALA A 215 1.95 -7.52 4.73
CA ALA A 215 2.76 -6.85 5.74
C ALA A 215 3.67 -5.79 5.12
N ILE A 216 3.49 -4.51 5.49
CA ILE A 216 4.31 -3.39 5.01
C ILE A 216 5.14 -2.85 6.17
N THR A 217 6.47 -2.83 6.02
CA THR A 217 7.40 -2.43 7.08
C THR A 217 8.57 -1.63 6.54
N THR A 218 8.91 -0.56 7.25
CA THR A 218 10.02 0.34 6.92
C THR A 218 10.67 0.82 8.21
N GLY A 219 11.99 0.66 8.32
CA GLY A 219 12.79 1.14 9.45
C GLY A 219 13.26 2.57 9.23
N HIS A 220 13.28 3.36 10.30
CA HIS A 220 13.57 4.80 10.29
C HIS A 220 14.35 5.20 11.54
N CYS A 221 14.99 6.37 11.50
CA CYS A 221 15.59 7.00 12.68
C CYS A 221 15.32 8.51 12.68
N THR A 222 15.31 9.12 13.86
CA THR A 222 14.97 10.54 14.00
C THR A 222 16.09 11.50 13.57
N ASP A 223 17.31 10.98 13.44
CA ASP A 223 18.53 11.75 13.18
C ASP A 223 19.17 11.47 11.81
N GLY A 224 18.64 10.50 11.05
CA GLY A 224 19.20 10.06 9.77
C GLY A 224 20.60 9.42 9.90
N SER A 225 21.02 8.97 11.09
CA SER A 225 22.38 8.49 11.33
C SER A 225 22.42 6.96 11.59
N GLY A 226 22.72 6.19 10.54
CA GLY A 226 23.21 4.80 10.61
C GLY A 226 22.40 3.77 11.40
N ALA A 227 21.20 4.10 11.88
CA ALA A 227 20.42 3.24 12.77
C ALA A 227 19.39 2.43 11.97
N ASP A 228 18.16 2.31 12.47
CA ASP A 228 17.13 1.44 11.91
C ASP A 228 16.73 1.77 10.45
N GLU A 229 17.10 2.95 9.93
CA GLU A 229 17.02 3.26 8.49
C GLU A 229 18.05 2.48 7.65
N PHE A 230 19.28 2.34 8.14
CA PHE A 230 20.44 1.77 7.44
C PHE A 230 20.95 0.46 8.06
N ILE A 231 20.24 -0.08 9.07
CA ILE A 231 20.49 -1.36 9.71
C ILE A 231 19.15 -2.05 9.89
N THR A 232 18.89 -3.07 9.08
CA THR A 232 17.64 -3.85 9.16
C THR A 232 17.53 -4.63 10.47
N LYS A 233 16.28 -4.87 10.88
CA LYS A 233 15.89 -5.55 12.12
C LYS A 233 14.98 -6.72 11.81
N ASP A 234 14.96 -7.71 12.71
CA ASP A 234 14.04 -8.84 12.58
C ASP A 234 12.61 -8.39 12.83
N ASN A 235 11.77 -8.54 11.81
CA ASN A 235 10.32 -8.41 11.88
C ASN A 235 9.75 -9.82 12.10
N VAL A 236 8.86 -9.97 13.08
CA VAL A 236 8.34 -11.25 13.55
C VAL A 236 6.83 -11.18 13.64
N ILE A 237 6.13 -12.09 12.96
CA ILE A 237 4.70 -12.32 13.16
C ILE A 237 4.52 -13.51 14.09
N LEU A 238 3.71 -13.31 15.13
CA LEU A 238 3.23 -14.35 16.01
C LEU A 238 1.72 -14.53 15.84
N VAL A 239 1.26 -15.78 15.84
CA VAL A 239 -0.15 -16.15 15.90
C VAL A 239 -0.35 -16.98 17.17
N ASP A 240 -1.29 -16.57 18.02
CA ASP A 240 -1.57 -17.24 19.30
C ASP A 240 -0.33 -17.44 20.18
N GLY A 241 0.55 -16.43 20.17
CA GLY A 241 1.81 -16.40 20.91
C GLY A 241 2.94 -17.25 20.30
N VAL A 242 2.70 -17.93 19.17
CA VAL A 242 3.69 -18.74 18.47
C VAL A 242 4.25 -17.96 17.28
N GLU A 243 5.58 -17.88 17.16
CA GLU A 243 6.23 -17.30 15.99
C GLU A 243 5.93 -18.13 14.73
N VAL A 244 5.39 -17.49 13.69
CA VAL A 244 4.99 -18.14 12.43
C VAL A 244 5.72 -17.58 11.21
N HIS A 245 6.26 -16.36 11.31
CA HIS A 245 7.04 -15.76 10.23
C HIS A 245 8.08 -14.79 10.77
N ARG A 246 9.29 -14.81 10.18
CA ARG A 246 10.41 -13.92 10.52
C ARG A 246 11.12 -13.48 9.25
N TRP A 247 11.39 -12.18 9.13
CA TRP A 247 12.13 -11.63 8.00
C TRP A 247 12.83 -10.32 8.35
N ARG A 248 13.76 -9.92 7.49
CA ARG A 248 14.48 -8.64 7.58
C ARG A 248 14.20 -7.81 6.32
N PRO A 249 13.34 -6.78 6.39
CA PRO A 249 13.09 -5.92 5.23
C PRO A 249 14.36 -5.12 4.91
N TRP A 250 14.85 -5.29 3.69
CA TRP A 250 16.07 -4.64 3.22
C TRP A 250 15.99 -4.42 1.71
N ARG A 251 16.51 -3.30 1.26
CA ARG A 251 16.61 -2.94 -0.16
C ARG A 251 18.00 -2.42 -0.44
N ASP A 252 18.65 -2.98 -1.45
CA ASP A 252 19.99 -2.62 -1.93
C ASP A 252 19.97 -2.06 -3.37
N ASP A 253 18.77 -1.84 -3.91
CA ASP A 253 18.50 -1.33 -5.25
C ASP A 253 18.23 0.18 -5.29
N CYS A 254 18.51 0.92 -4.21
CA CYS A 254 18.13 2.34 -4.12
C CYS A 254 18.83 3.24 -5.15
N GLY A 255 19.98 2.82 -5.68
CA GLY A 255 20.66 3.51 -6.79
C GLY A 255 19.82 3.60 -8.08
N ASP A 256 18.85 2.69 -8.29
CA ASP A 256 17.98 2.68 -9.47
C ASP A 256 17.03 3.89 -9.49
N PHE A 257 16.78 4.51 -8.32
CA PHE A 257 15.89 5.66 -8.17
C PHE A 257 16.63 7.00 -8.21
N ARG A 258 17.93 7.00 -8.54
CA ARG A 258 18.74 8.22 -8.51
C ARG A 258 18.20 9.37 -9.38
N ALA A 259 17.61 9.03 -10.53
CA ALA A 259 17.09 10.01 -11.49
C ALA A 259 15.96 10.89 -10.92
N VAL A 260 15.19 10.36 -9.95
CA VAL A 260 14.11 11.12 -9.30
C VAL A 260 14.57 11.87 -8.05
N ASN A 261 15.86 11.82 -7.68
CA ASN A 261 16.41 12.41 -6.46
C ASN A 261 17.36 13.61 -6.71
N PRO A 262 16.89 14.73 -7.31
CA PRO A 262 17.77 15.83 -7.75
C PRO A 262 18.36 16.69 -6.63
N TYR A 263 17.76 16.71 -5.43
CA TYR A 263 18.22 17.51 -4.29
C TYR A 263 18.91 16.69 -3.20
N CYS A 264 19.23 15.43 -3.49
CA CYS A 264 19.89 14.54 -2.56
C CYS A 264 21.30 15.05 -2.18
N ALA A 265 21.69 14.87 -0.92
CA ALA A 265 23.04 15.16 -0.46
C ALA A 265 24.07 14.24 -1.11
N LYS A 266 25.21 14.81 -1.51
CA LYS A 266 26.39 14.09 -1.99
C LYS A 266 27.52 14.20 -0.98
N TRP A 267 28.12 13.08 -0.63
CA TRP A 267 29.25 13.03 0.29
C TRP A 267 30.59 13.18 -0.42
N GLY A 268 31.64 13.45 0.35
CA GLY A 268 32.99 13.71 -0.19
C GLY A 268 33.62 12.51 -0.91
N ASP A 269 33.16 11.29 -0.61
CA ASP A 269 33.57 10.05 -1.27
C ASP A 269 32.86 9.81 -2.61
N GLY A 270 31.92 10.68 -2.99
CA GLY A 270 31.18 10.60 -4.24
C GLY A 270 29.81 9.93 -4.12
N SER A 271 29.49 9.31 -3.00
CA SER A 271 28.21 8.64 -2.75
C SER A 271 27.08 9.65 -2.52
N TRP A 272 25.85 9.23 -2.81
CA TRP A 272 24.65 10.02 -2.60
C TRP A 272 23.77 9.35 -1.56
N SER A 273 23.13 10.14 -0.69
CA SER A 273 22.23 9.61 0.34
C SER A 273 21.13 8.71 -0.24
N SER A 274 20.62 9.04 -1.43
CA SER A 274 19.57 8.27 -2.13
C SER A 274 20.00 6.88 -2.53
N ASP A 275 21.31 6.65 -2.67
CA ASP A 275 21.84 5.42 -3.25
C ASP A 275 22.08 4.36 -2.16
N TYR A 276 21.97 4.75 -0.88
CA TYR A 276 22.21 3.85 0.24
C TYR A 276 21.11 2.79 0.40
N PRO A 277 21.50 1.52 0.56
CA PRO A 277 20.60 0.46 0.98
C PRO A 277 19.91 0.79 2.31
N ARG A 278 18.65 0.40 2.44
CA ARG A 278 17.77 0.82 3.53
C ARG A 278 16.82 -0.29 3.98
N SER A 279 16.29 -0.12 5.18
CA SER A 279 15.34 -1.03 5.84
C SER A 279 13.96 -1.04 5.19
N GLY A 280 13.86 -1.61 3.99
CA GLY A 280 12.59 -1.89 3.29
C GLY A 280 12.13 -0.82 2.31
N TRP A 281 12.86 0.28 2.13
CA TRP A 281 12.43 1.39 1.29
C TRP A 281 13.59 2.09 0.58
N CYS A 282 13.29 2.86 -0.48
CA CYS A 282 14.26 3.73 -1.15
C CYS A 282 13.61 5.10 -1.40
N PRO A 283 14.35 6.23 -1.30
CA PRO A 283 13.84 7.55 -1.65
C PRO A 283 13.29 7.59 -3.08
N GLY A 284 12.00 7.88 -3.21
CA GLY A 284 11.30 7.99 -4.48
C GLY A 284 10.59 6.72 -4.97
N ASP A 285 10.55 5.65 -4.18
CA ASP A 285 9.82 4.42 -4.51
C ASP A 285 8.68 4.12 -3.53
N VAL A 286 7.79 3.24 -3.96
CA VAL A 286 6.79 2.58 -3.10
C VAL A 286 7.41 1.43 -2.31
N THR A 287 6.91 1.18 -1.10
CA THR A 287 7.24 -0.03 -0.34
C THR A 287 6.21 -1.10 -0.65
N ARG A 288 6.67 -2.21 -1.26
CA ARG A 288 5.80 -3.34 -1.62
C ARG A 288 5.52 -4.19 -0.37
N PRO A 289 4.28 -4.68 -0.16
CA PRO A 289 3.99 -5.59 0.93
C PRO A 289 4.76 -6.91 0.81
N THR A 290 5.15 -7.47 1.95
CA THR A 290 5.46 -8.91 2.05
C THR A 290 4.15 -9.65 2.21
N PHE A 291 3.84 -10.54 1.26
CA PHE A 291 2.65 -11.38 1.31
C PHE A 291 3.00 -12.70 2.00
N ILE A 292 2.34 -12.97 3.12
CA ILE A 292 2.65 -14.10 4.01
C ILE A 292 1.44 -15.02 4.04
N ASP A 293 1.59 -16.24 3.51
CA ASP A 293 0.59 -17.30 3.65
C ASP A 293 0.61 -17.82 5.10
N LEU A 294 -0.52 -17.68 5.78
CA LEU A 294 -0.72 -18.13 7.16
C LEU A 294 -1.90 -19.11 7.27
N SER A 295 -2.26 -19.78 6.17
CA SER A 295 -3.43 -20.68 6.09
C SER A 295 -3.37 -21.85 7.08
N ASP A 296 -2.16 -22.31 7.42
CA ASP A 296 -1.95 -23.43 8.34
C ASP A 296 -2.20 -23.07 9.82
N VAL A 297 -2.17 -21.78 10.16
CA VAL A 297 -2.25 -21.28 11.55
C VAL A 297 -3.47 -20.39 11.79
N LEU A 298 -3.96 -19.69 10.76
CA LEU A 298 -5.17 -18.85 10.80
C LEU A 298 -6.38 -19.63 10.25
N THR A 299 -6.81 -20.63 11.00
CA THR A 299 -8.01 -21.42 10.67
C THR A 299 -9.30 -20.66 11.02
N PRO A 300 -10.50 -21.07 10.54
CA PRO A 300 -11.74 -20.43 10.94
C PRO A 300 -11.94 -20.38 12.46
N GLY A 301 -12.08 -19.17 13.02
CA GLY A 301 -12.08 -18.96 14.46
C GLY A 301 -11.46 -17.62 14.86
N GLU A 302 -11.38 -17.38 16.16
CA GLU A 302 -10.68 -16.23 16.73
C GLU A 302 -9.21 -16.57 16.96
N HIS A 303 -8.32 -15.66 16.59
CA HIS A 303 -6.87 -15.74 16.75
C HIS A 303 -6.31 -14.41 17.24
N THR A 304 -5.22 -14.46 17.97
CA THR A 304 -4.39 -13.27 18.26
C THR A 304 -3.26 -13.19 17.25
N VAL A 305 -3.02 -12.00 16.71
CA VAL A 305 -1.89 -11.74 15.80
C VAL A 305 -1.05 -10.62 16.38
N THR A 306 0.24 -10.88 16.54
CA THR A 306 1.23 -9.92 17.03
C THR A 306 2.28 -9.69 15.96
N TRP A 307 2.56 -8.42 15.67
CA TRP A 307 3.77 -8.03 14.94
C TRP A 307 4.76 -7.45 15.94
N ARG A 308 5.96 -8.04 16.02
CA ARG A 308 7.11 -7.53 16.78
C ARG A 308 8.27 -7.14 15.86
N VAL A 309 8.98 -6.07 16.19
CA VAL A 309 10.29 -5.75 15.62
C VAL A 309 11.34 -5.80 16.71
N GLU A 310 12.35 -6.63 16.53
CA GLU A 310 13.40 -6.87 17.53
C GLU A 310 14.53 -5.85 17.41
N ASP A 311 15.18 -5.54 18.53
CA ASP A 311 16.39 -4.70 18.59
C ASP A 311 16.27 -3.30 17.97
N ILE A 312 15.10 -2.67 18.05
CA ILE A 312 14.92 -1.26 17.66
C ILE A 312 15.88 -0.38 18.47
N ARG A 313 16.60 0.55 17.82
CA ARG A 313 17.52 1.47 18.52
C ARG A 313 16.76 2.26 19.60
N PRO A 314 17.14 2.14 20.89
CA PRO A 314 16.56 2.96 21.96
C PRO A 314 16.99 4.42 21.83
N ALA A 315 16.27 5.32 22.51
CA ALA A 315 16.64 6.72 22.58
C ALA A 315 18.02 6.91 23.20
N ASP A 316 18.87 7.70 22.56
CA ASP A 316 20.13 8.18 23.12
C ASP A 316 19.91 9.39 24.04
N ALA A 317 21.01 9.98 24.52
CA ALA A 317 20.98 11.11 25.46
C ALA A 317 20.35 12.37 24.85
N GLU A 318 20.40 12.51 23.53
CA GLU A 318 19.82 13.58 22.75
C GLU A 318 18.36 13.30 22.35
N GLY A 319 17.84 12.11 22.69
CA GLY A 319 16.48 11.67 22.39
C GLY A 319 16.33 11.03 21.00
N ASN A 320 17.41 10.83 20.27
CA ASN A 320 17.34 10.20 18.95
C ASN A 320 17.18 8.69 19.07
N HIS A 321 16.25 8.14 18.29
CA HIS A 321 15.87 6.74 18.38
C HIS A 321 15.54 6.16 17.01
N GLY A 322 15.54 4.83 16.95
CA GLY A 322 14.97 4.07 15.85
C GLY A 322 13.47 3.90 16.02
N TYR A 323 12.74 3.84 14.92
CA TYR A 323 11.33 3.51 14.90
C TYR A 323 10.96 2.80 13.61
N TRP A 324 9.87 2.03 13.66
CA TRP A 324 9.42 1.20 12.54
C TRP A 324 7.97 1.53 12.21
N ARG A 325 7.74 2.03 11.00
CA ARG A 325 6.37 2.17 10.48
C ARG A 325 5.96 0.80 9.97
N VAL A 326 4.94 0.21 10.59
CA VAL A 326 4.40 -1.11 10.22
C VAL A 326 2.90 -1.01 9.96
N SER A 327 2.42 -1.76 8.98
CA SER A 327 0.98 -1.97 8.79
C SER A 327 0.70 -3.33 8.18
N ALA A 328 -0.42 -3.93 8.58
CA ALA A 328 -0.86 -5.23 8.08
C ALA A 328 -2.35 -5.25 7.78
N ALA A 329 -2.73 -5.95 6.72
CA ALA A 329 -4.10 -6.37 6.44
C ALA A 329 -4.14 -7.88 6.18
N ALA A 330 -5.19 -8.54 6.66
CA ALA A 330 -5.44 -9.96 6.40
C ALA A 330 -6.53 -10.09 5.35
N SER A 331 -6.33 -11.00 4.39
CA SER A 331 -7.28 -11.32 3.32
C SER A 331 -7.53 -12.83 3.28
N GLY A 332 -8.74 -13.24 2.91
CA GLY A 332 -9.06 -14.67 2.80
C GLY A 332 -9.89 -15.07 1.59
N TRP A 333 -9.67 -16.30 1.12
CA TRP A 333 -10.31 -16.92 -0.04
C TRP A 333 -11.01 -18.23 0.32
#